data_AF-A0A8H5NME4-F1
#
_entry.id   AF-A0A8H5NME4-F1
#
_cell.length_a   1.000
_cell.length_b   1.000
_cell.length_c   1.000
_cell.angle_alpha   90.00
_cell.angle_beta   90.00
_cell.angle_gamma   90.00
#
_symmetry.space_group_name_H-M   'P 1'
#
loop_
_entity.id
_entity.type
_entity.pdbx_description
1 polymer ?
#
loop_
_entity_poly.entity_id
_entity_poly.type
_entity_poly.pdbx_seq_one_letter_code
_entity_poly.pdbx_strand_id
1 'polypeptide(L)'
;MDTEKARQYLSSILNKNLRVYTSDGRLFWGALKCTDPPSSRDREKAAEKSDGETVKVDMTSRYLGLVVIPGEHIAKMEVEEFASQMRN
;
A
#
# COMPACT_ATOMS: atom_id res chain seq x y z
N MET A 1 -4.20 5.87 19.55
CA MET A 1 -4.49 6.49 18.23
C MET A 1 -5.97 6.76 18.16
N ASP A 2 -6.37 7.97 17.74
CA ASP A 2 -7.76 8.34 17.60
C ASP A 2 -8.35 7.65 16.35
N THR A 3 -9.16 6.62 16.57
CA THR A 3 -9.72 5.77 15.50
C THR A 3 -10.61 6.56 14.56
N GLU A 4 -11.24 7.63 15.04
CA GLU A 4 -12.13 8.46 14.23
C GLU A 4 -11.34 9.30 13.23
N LYS A 5 -10.26 9.96 13.68
CA LYS A 5 -9.34 10.69 12.80
C LYS A 5 -8.71 9.78 11.75
N ALA A 6 -8.36 8.55 12.12
CA ALA A 6 -7.83 7.56 11.18
C ALA A 6 -8.86 7.17 10.12
N ARG A 7 -10.11 6.91 10.50
CA ARG A 7 -11.19 6.62 9.54
C ARG A 7 -11.46 7.79 8.60
N GLN A 8 -11.48 9.01 9.13
CA GLN A 8 -11.66 10.22 8.31
C GLN A 8 -10.52 10.40 7.31
N TYR A 9 -9.28 10.21 7.75
CA TYR A 9 -8.11 10.27 6.88
C TYR A 9 -8.18 9.20 5.78
N LEU A 10 -8.43 7.93 6.13
CA LEU A 10 -8.55 6.84 5.17
C LEU A 10 -9.68 7.09 4.17
N SER A 11 -10.81 7.63 4.62
CA SER A 11 -11.92 8.01 3.74
C SER A 11 -11.52 9.12 2.76
N SER A 12 -10.68 10.07 3.18
CA SER A 12 -10.21 11.18 2.33
C SER A 12 -9.26 10.75 1.21
N ILE A 13 -8.65 9.56 1.33
CA ILE A 13 -7.71 9.00 0.34
C ILE A 13 -8.32 7.88 -0.49
N LEU A 14 -9.59 7.51 -0.26
CA LEU A 14 -10.32 6.58 -1.13
C LEU A 14 -10.42 7.13 -2.56
N ASN A 15 -10.31 6.24 -3.53
CA ASN A 15 -10.29 6.51 -4.96
C ASN A 15 -9.16 7.43 -5.46
N LYS A 16 -8.22 7.84 -4.59
CA LYS A 16 -6.99 8.52 -5.02
C LYS A 16 -5.95 7.50 -5.44
N ASN A 17 -5.08 7.91 -6.38
CA ASN A 17 -3.92 7.13 -6.74
C ASN A 17 -2.88 7.18 -5.62
N LEU A 18 -2.36 6.03 -5.23
CA LEU A 18 -1.31 5.90 -4.24
C LEU A 18 -0.12 5.14 -4.81
N ARG A 19 1.05 5.50 -4.30
CA ARG A 19 2.29 4.74 -4.42
C ARG A 19 2.51 4.00 -3.11
N VAL A 20 2.46 2.68 -3.18
CA VAL A 20 2.67 1.79 -2.04
C VAL A 20 4.02 1.11 -2.21
N TYR A 21 4.94 1.43 -1.31
CA TYR A 21 6.25 0.80 -1.23
C TYR A 21 6.15 -0.36 -0.26
N THR A 22 6.68 -1.50 -0.69
CA THR A 22 6.69 -2.72 0.12
C THR A 22 8.08 -3.03 0.66
N SER A 23 8.14 -3.80 1.74
CA SER A 23 9.38 -4.16 2.44
C SER A 23 10.36 -4.96 1.58
N ASP A 24 9.89 -5.63 0.53
CA ASP A 24 10.71 -6.38 -0.44
C ASP A 24 11.23 -5.50 -1.60
N GLY A 25 10.99 -4.18 -1.55
CA GLY A 25 11.44 -3.22 -2.54
C GLY A 25 10.49 -3.04 -3.73
N ARG A 26 9.33 -3.70 -3.76
CA ARG A 26 8.35 -3.49 -4.85
C ARG A 26 7.56 -2.20 -4.64
N LEU A 27 7.15 -1.61 -5.77
CA LEU A 27 6.28 -0.44 -5.83
C LEU A 27 4.96 -0.82 -6.52
N PHE A 28 3.85 -0.61 -5.81
CA PHE A 28 2.51 -0.69 -6.38
C PHE A 28 1.97 0.71 -6.62
N TRP A 29 1.41 0.93 -7.80
CA TRP A 29 0.78 2.19 -8.17
C TRP A 29 -0.65 1.92 -8.64
N GLY A 30 -1.62 2.63 -8.07
CA GLY A 30 -3.02 2.50 -8.44
C GLY A 30 -3.98 3.18 -7.48
N ALA A 31 -5.28 3.09 -7.79
CA ALA A 31 -6.32 3.72 -6.99
C ALA A 31 -6.69 2.85 -5.77
N LEU A 32 -6.73 3.46 -4.58
CA LEU A 32 -7.20 2.79 -3.36
C LEU A 32 -8.72 2.64 -3.38
N LYS A 33 -9.21 1.40 -3.28
CA LYS A 33 -10.66 1.10 -3.31
C LYS A 33 -11.25 0.84 -1.93
N CYS A 34 -10.54 0.14 -1.08
CA CYS A 34 -11.00 -0.21 0.26
C CYS A 34 -9.81 -0.44 1.20
N THR A 35 -10.09 -0.36 2.50
CA THR A 35 -9.18 -0.77 3.56
C THR A 35 -9.93 -1.74 4.45
N ASP A 36 -9.48 -2.98 4.53
CA ASP A 36 -10.09 -3.95 5.43
C ASP A 36 -9.50 -3.79 6.83
N PRO A 37 -10.33 -3.87 7.89
CA PRO A 37 -9.80 -3.94 9.25
C PRO A 37 -8.90 -5.17 9.37
N PRO A 38 -7.76 -5.07 10.08
CA PRO A 38 -6.84 -6.19 10.19
C PRO A 38 -7.57 -7.36 10.85
N SER A 39 -7.66 -8.47 10.10
CA SER A 39 -8.10 -9.74 10.66
C SER A 39 -7.05 -10.15 11.70
N SER A 40 -7.46 -10.37 12.94
CA SER A 40 -6.56 -10.74 14.05
C SER A 40 -5.83 -12.07 13.85
N ARG A 41 -6.10 -12.79 12.74
CA ARG A 41 -5.64 -14.15 12.46
C ARG A 41 -4.35 -14.21 11.65
N ASP A 42 -3.90 -13.11 11.06
CA ASP A 42 -2.76 -13.13 10.14
C ASP A 42 -1.41 -12.82 10.81
N ARG A 43 -1.42 -12.29 12.05
CA ARG A 43 -0.21 -11.91 12.80
C ARG A 43 0.71 -13.08 13.17
N GLU A 44 0.19 -14.30 13.21
CA GLU A 44 0.89 -15.46 13.80
C GLU A 44 1.65 -16.30 12.75
N LYS A 45 1.38 -16.14 11.45
CA LYS A 45 1.97 -16.99 10.40
C LYS A 45 3.10 -16.35 9.61
N ALA A 46 3.35 -15.05 9.76
CA ALA A 46 4.32 -14.30 8.94
C ALA A 46 5.67 -14.04 9.62
N ALA A 47 5.83 -14.40 10.90
CA ALA A 47 7.12 -14.28 11.61
C ALA A 47 8.16 -15.32 11.16
N GLU A 48 7.73 -16.39 10.47
CA GLU A 48 8.62 -17.42 9.95
C GLU A 48 8.84 -17.26 8.44
N LYS A 49 9.76 -16.34 8.10
CA LYS A 49 10.67 -16.34 6.93
C LYS A 49 10.81 -14.94 6.34
N SER A 50 11.84 -14.23 6.79
CA SER A 50 12.55 -13.30 5.92
C SER A 50 14.04 -13.28 6.28
N ASP A 51 14.70 -14.41 6.04
CA ASP A 51 16.12 -14.40 5.71
C ASP A 51 16.19 -14.33 4.19
N GLY A 52 16.59 -13.18 3.64
CA GLY A 52 16.42 -12.89 2.22
C GLY A 52 17.25 -11.69 1.77
N GLU A 53 18.47 -12.00 1.34
CA GLU A 53 19.45 -11.15 0.69
C GLU A 53 18.85 -10.14 -0.31
N THR A 54 19.31 -8.89 -0.25
CA THR A 54 18.86 -7.78 -1.10
C THR A 54 19.31 -7.96 -2.55
N VAL A 55 18.51 -8.67 -3.33
CA VAL A 55 18.68 -8.79 -4.78
C VAL A 55 18.29 -7.47 -5.45
N LYS A 56 19.19 -6.91 -6.25
CA LYS A 56 18.89 -5.76 -7.13
C LYS A 56 17.93 -6.23 -8.23
N VAL A 57 16.66 -5.84 -8.13
CA VAL A 57 15.63 -6.24 -9.10
C VAL A 57 15.56 -5.25 -10.26
N ASP A 58 15.56 -5.81 -11.46
CA ASP A 58 15.33 -5.10 -12.73
C ASP A 58 13.91 -4.50 -12.74
N MET A 59 13.79 -3.19 -12.98
CA MET A 59 12.56 -2.40 -12.80
C MET A 59 11.50 -2.71 -13.88
N THR A 60 10.97 -3.93 -13.87
CA THR A 60 9.98 -4.40 -14.83
C THR A 60 8.60 -3.95 -14.37
N SER A 61 8.01 -2.94 -15.02
CA SER A 61 6.62 -2.56 -14.75
C SER A 61 5.67 -3.61 -15.32
N ARG A 62 4.68 -4.03 -14.52
CA ARG A 62 3.66 -5.00 -14.94
C ARG A 62 2.30 -4.54 -14.46
N TYR A 63 1.30 -4.59 -15.34
CA TYR A 63 -0.09 -4.38 -14.96
C TYR A 63 -0.63 -5.61 -14.24
N LEU A 64 -1.18 -5.42 -13.03
CA LEU A 64 -1.70 -6.50 -12.19
C LEU A 64 -3.23 -6.50 -12.07
N GLY A 65 -3.91 -5.39 -12.38
CA GLY A 65 -5.36 -5.23 -12.17
C GLY A 65 -5.71 -4.90 -10.72
N LEU A 66 -6.71 -5.59 -10.15
CA LEU A 66 -7.13 -5.43 -8.75
C LEU A 66 -6.32 -6.36 -7.85
N VAL A 67 -5.59 -5.80 -6.89
CA VAL A 67 -4.75 -6.55 -5.96
C VAL A 67 -5.02 -6.13 -4.52
N VAL A 68 -4.87 -7.08 -3.59
CA VAL A 68 -4.87 -6.81 -2.15
C VAL A 68 -3.42 -6.82 -1.67
N ILE A 69 -2.99 -5.75 -1.02
CA ILE A 69 -1.65 -5.63 -0.44
C ILE A 69 -1.78 -5.84 1.07
N PRO A 70 -1.13 -6.87 1.66
CA PRO A 70 -1.13 -7.07 3.10
C PRO A 70 -0.49 -5.88 3.81
N GLY A 71 -1.14 -5.37 4.86
CA GLY A 71 -0.67 -4.20 5.60
C GLY A 71 0.72 -4.36 6.22
N GLU A 72 1.12 -5.59 6.56
CA GLU A 72 2.40 -5.91 7.20
C GLU A 72 3.61 -5.65 6.30
N HIS A 73 3.43 -5.71 4.98
CA HIS A 73 4.49 -5.47 4.01
C HIS A 73 4.56 -4.01 3.55
N ILE A 74 3.62 -3.16 3.97
CA ILE A 74 3.58 -1.75 3.54
C ILE A 74 4.64 -0.97 4.31
N ALA A 75 5.72 -0.59 3.63
CA ALA A 75 6.77 0.24 4.19
C ALA A 75 6.42 1.74 4.13
N LYS A 76 5.74 2.18 3.06
CA LYS A 76 5.36 3.59 2.86
C LYS A 76 4.17 3.71 1.91
N MET A 77 3.28 4.67 2.17
CA MET A 77 2.19 5.06 1.27
C MET A 77 2.30 6.55 0.95
N GLU A 78 2.28 6.90 -0.32
CA GLU A 78 2.28 8.29 -0.79
C GLU A 78 1.04 8.52 -1.65
N VAL A 79 0.22 9.50 -1.30
CA VAL A 79 -0.90 9.94 -2.14
C VAL A 79 -0.32 10.73 -3.30
N GLU A 80 -0.71 10.39 -4.51
CA GLU A 80 -0.27 11.10 -5.70
C GLU A 80 -1.15 12.33 -5.92
N GLU A 81 -0.63 13.49 -5.55
CA GLU A 81 -1.26 14.78 -5.78
C GLU A 81 -0.59 15.44 -6.99
N PHE A 82 -1.11 15.18 -8.19
CA PHE A 82 -0.66 15.92 -9.37
C PHE A 82 -1.26 17.33 -9.36
N ALA A 83 -0.42 18.34 -9.14
CA ALA A 83 -0.79 19.74 -9.40
C ALA A 83 -1.27 19.96 -10.85
N SER A 84 -0.85 19.12 -11.79
CA SER A 84 -1.27 19.16 -13.20
C SER A 84 -2.67 18.59 -13.47
N GLN A 85 -3.31 17.93 -12.50
CA GLN A 85 -4.67 17.39 -12.61
C GLN A 85 -5.73 18.24 -11.89
N MET A 86 -5.33 19.34 -11.23
CA MET A 86 -6.27 20.38 -10.80
C MET A 86 -6.75 21.15 -12.03
N ARG A 87 -7.72 20.59 -12.75
CA ARG A 87 -8.45 21.33 -13.78
C ARG A 87 -9.40 22.29 -13.03
N ASN A 88 -9.14 23.59 -13.16
CA ASN A 88 -10.01 24.68 -12.68
C ASN A 88 -11.48 24.47 -13.07
#